data_AF-A0A813LWY7-F1
#
_entry.id   AF-A0A813LWY7-F1
#
_cell.length_a   1.000
_cell.length_b   1.000
_cell.length_c   1.000
_cell.angle_alpha   90.00
_cell.angle_beta   90.00
_cell.angle_gamma   90.00
#
_symmetry.space_group_name_H-M   'P 1'
#
loop_
_entity.id
_entity.type
_entity.pdbx_description
1 polymer ?
#
loop_
_entity_poly.entity_id
_entity_poly.type
_entity_poly.pdbx_seq_one_letter_code
_entity_poly.pdbx_strand_id
1 'polypeptide(L)'
;MSQQYKPKPPIRFRALEKVKVRPRSLVQICLQRVAENFLTYDNLQQKLGRRQLEDVYAMLDLDMALPEAAHRINDENYWKRRTNAKFRNAQVEKHGMSWKQTFLELELQQSLELVPITVEYGNPELEALKQQVMASRLQVSSSL
;
A
#
# COMPACT_ATOMS: atom_id res chain seq x y z
N MET A 1 5.46 11.13 -66.42
CA MET A 1 4.91 12.07 -65.41
C MET A 1 5.88 12.10 -64.24
N SER A 2 6.79 13.07 -64.21
CA SER A 2 7.87 13.12 -63.22
C SER A 2 7.41 13.95 -62.01
N GLN A 3 7.23 13.31 -60.85
CA GLN A 3 6.88 14.01 -59.62
C GLN A 3 8.03 14.94 -59.21
N GLN A 4 7.74 16.23 -59.21
CA GLN A 4 8.64 17.30 -58.82
C GLN A 4 8.87 17.23 -57.30
N TYR A 5 10.06 16.82 -56.88
CA TYR A 5 10.44 16.77 -55.47
C TYR A 5 10.55 18.20 -54.91
N LYS A 6 9.62 18.60 -54.06
CA LYS A 6 9.67 19.87 -53.34
C LYS A 6 10.43 19.69 -52.02
N PRO A 7 11.56 20.37 -51.80
CA PRO A 7 12.30 20.25 -50.55
C PRO A 7 11.44 20.77 -49.40
N LYS A 8 11.36 19.99 -48.32
CA LYS A 8 10.66 20.40 -47.10
C LYS A 8 11.33 21.68 -46.57
N PRO A 9 10.57 22.73 -46.23
CA PRO A 9 11.15 23.96 -45.74
C PRO A 9 11.93 23.70 -44.45
N PRO A 10 13.07 24.39 -44.24
CA PRO A 10 13.86 24.23 -43.04
C PRO A 10 13.03 24.65 -41.83
N ILE A 11 13.00 23.81 -40.80
CA ILE A 11 12.30 24.08 -39.55
C ILE A 11 12.93 25.33 -38.92
N ARG A 12 12.18 26.43 -38.86
CA ARG A 12 12.63 27.65 -38.17
C ARG A 12 12.75 27.35 -36.68
N PHE A 13 13.92 27.58 -36.09
CA PHE A 13 14.19 27.38 -34.65
C PHE A 13 13.17 28.07 -33.73
N ARG A 14 12.53 29.18 -34.15
CA ARG A 14 11.42 29.83 -33.43
C ARG A 14 10.18 28.95 -33.23
N ALA A 15 9.99 27.88 -34.01
CA ALA A 15 8.91 26.91 -33.81
C ALA A 15 9.18 25.99 -32.61
N LEU A 16 10.45 25.81 -32.21
CA LEU A 16 10.84 25.00 -31.05
C LEU A 16 10.66 25.76 -29.73
N GLU A 17 10.68 27.09 -29.74
CA GLU A 17 10.42 27.93 -28.54
C GLU A 17 8.98 27.78 -28.02
N LYS A 18 8.03 27.39 -28.88
CA LYS A 18 6.61 27.23 -28.52
C LYS A 18 6.34 25.94 -27.73
N VAL A 19 7.22 24.95 -27.83
CA VAL A 19 7.14 23.73 -27.01
C VAL A 19 7.99 23.97 -25.77
N LYS A 20 7.44 24.74 -24.82
CA LYS A 20 8.08 25.02 -23.53
C LYS A 20 8.01 23.80 -22.60
N VAL A 21 8.36 22.62 -23.10
CA VAL A 21 8.60 21.44 -22.27
C VAL A 21 9.99 21.65 -21.69
N ARG A 22 10.07 22.30 -20.52
CA ARG A 22 11.33 22.36 -19.80
C ARG A 22 11.70 20.93 -19.40
N PRO A 23 12.87 20.41 -19.81
CA PRO A 23 13.29 19.08 -19.38
C PRO A 23 13.41 19.07 -17.85
N ARG A 24 13.19 17.89 -17.25
CA ARG A 24 13.35 17.70 -15.81
C ARG A 24 14.78 18.09 -15.42
N SER A 25 14.94 18.70 -14.25
CA SER A 25 16.27 19.01 -13.75
C SER A 25 17.06 17.73 -13.48
N LEU A 26 18.40 17.81 -13.52
CA LEU A 26 19.25 16.68 -13.15
C LEU A 26 18.90 16.16 -11.74
N VAL A 27 18.61 17.07 -10.81
CA VAL A 27 18.20 16.74 -9.44
C VAL A 27 16.94 15.87 -9.44
N GLN A 28 15.91 16.24 -10.20
CA GLN A 28 14.68 15.46 -10.29
C GLN A 28 14.91 14.06 -10.86
N ILE A 29 15.75 13.96 -11.90
CA ILE A 29 16.11 12.67 -12.50
C ILE A 29 16.84 11.78 -11.48
N CYS A 30 17.79 12.36 -10.72
CA CYS A 30 18.50 11.62 -9.68
C CYS A 30 17.57 11.17 -8.54
N LEU A 31 16.69 12.06 -8.05
CA LEU A 31 15.74 11.70 -6.99
C LEU A 31 14.74 10.63 -7.46
N GLN A 32 14.32 10.68 -8.72
CA GLN A 32 13.49 9.63 -9.31
C GLN A 32 14.22 8.27 -9.30
N ARG A 33 15.49 8.22 -9.72
CA ARG A 33 16.28 6.98 -9.67
C ARG A 33 16.47 6.45 -8.25
N VAL A 34 16.60 7.36 -7.28
CA VAL A 34 16.67 7.00 -5.85
C VAL A 34 15.34 6.41 -5.38
N ALA A 35 14.20 6.98 -5.78
CA ALA A 35 12.88 6.46 -5.45
C ALA A 35 12.67 5.05 -6.04
N GLU A 36 13.07 4.83 -7.30
CA GLU A 36 13.00 3.52 -7.97
C GLU A 36 13.84 2.44 -7.26
N ASN A 37 14.99 2.83 -6.67
CA ASN A 37 15.90 1.91 -5.99
C ASN A 37 15.86 2.06 -4.46
N PHE A 38 14.75 2.57 -3.91
CA PHE A 38 14.64 2.91 -2.48
C PHE A 38 14.94 1.72 -1.55
N LEU A 39 14.56 0.51 -1.96
CA LEU A 39 14.79 -0.72 -1.19
C LEU A 39 16.26 -1.16 -1.17
N THR A 40 17.07 -0.74 -2.15
CA THR A 40 18.49 -1.09 -2.23
C THR A 40 19.36 -0.25 -1.29
N TYR A 41 18.88 0.92 -0.87
CA TYR A 41 19.64 1.84 -0.04
C TYR A 41 19.20 1.78 1.42
N ASP A 42 20.15 1.46 2.31
CA ASP A 42 19.94 1.59 3.75
C ASP A 42 20.19 3.03 4.21
N ASN A 43 19.40 3.47 5.19
CA ASN A 43 19.54 4.77 5.87
C ASN A 43 19.43 6.00 4.95
N LEU A 44 18.60 5.93 3.90
CA LEU A 44 18.38 7.05 2.98
C LEU A 44 17.90 8.33 3.70
N GLN A 45 17.12 8.17 4.77
CA GLN A 45 16.63 9.25 5.62
C GLN A 45 17.74 10.09 6.26
N GLN A 46 18.92 9.49 6.52
CA GLN A 46 20.06 10.17 7.13
C GLN A 46 20.94 10.88 6.08
N LYS A 47 20.86 10.44 4.81
CA LYS A 47 21.71 10.94 3.72
C LYS A 47 21.06 12.08 2.93
N LEU A 48 19.72 12.12 2.88
CA LEU A 48 18.98 13.14 2.15
C LEU A 48 18.51 14.28 3.06
N GLY A 49 18.51 15.50 2.51
CA GLY A 49 17.85 16.62 3.17
C GLY A 49 16.33 16.42 3.19
N ARG A 50 15.65 17.00 4.19
CA ARG A 50 14.20 16.84 4.41
C ARG A 50 13.35 17.06 3.14
N ARG A 51 13.61 18.13 2.38
CA ARG A 51 12.86 18.44 1.14
C ARG A 51 13.05 17.37 0.05
N GLN A 52 14.28 16.90 -0.14
CA GLN A 52 14.58 15.86 -1.13
C GLN A 52 13.96 14.52 -0.73
N LEU A 53 13.91 14.24 0.58
CA LEU A 53 13.27 13.03 1.10
C LEU A 53 11.74 13.07 0.89
N GLU A 54 11.11 14.23 1.12
CA GLU A 54 9.69 14.45 0.82
C GLU A 54 9.40 14.25 -0.69
N ASP A 55 10.27 14.77 -1.57
CA ASP A 55 10.16 14.56 -3.01
C ASP A 55 10.30 13.07 -3.38
N VAL A 56 11.26 12.35 -2.78
CA VAL A 56 11.44 10.90 -2.99
C VAL A 56 10.20 10.15 -2.52
N TYR A 57 9.69 10.45 -1.33
CA TYR A 57 8.47 9.83 -0.81
C TYR A 57 7.26 10.11 -1.68
N ALA A 58 7.16 11.27 -2.31
CA ALA A 58 6.09 11.59 -3.27
C ALA A 58 6.15 10.73 -4.54
N MET A 59 7.35 10.30 -4.94
CA MET A 59 7.60 9.47 -6.13
C MET A 59 7.64 7.97 -5.84
N LEU A 60 7.58 7.55 -4.58
CA LEU A 60 7.59 6.13 -4.21
C LEU A 60 6.37 5.40 -4.73
N ASP A 61 6.61 4.13 -5.08
CA ASP A 61 5.56 3.18 -5.42
C ASP A 61 4.68 2.85 -4.22
N LEU A 62 3.38 2.73 -4.47
CA LEU A 62 2.38 2.38 -3.47
C LEU A 62 2.27 0.86 -3.28
N ASP A 63 2.73 0.07 -4.25
CA ASP A 63 2.61 -1.40 -4.28
C ASP A 63 3.79 -2.14 -3.61
N MET A 64 4.71 -1.41 -2.98
CA MET A 64 5.87 -2.01 -2.31
C MET A 64 5.45 -2.90 -1.11
N ALA A 65 6.23 -3.95 -0.81
CA ALA A 65 5.94 -4.86 0.29
C ALA A 65 5.76 -4.13 1.63
N LEU A 66 4.66 -4.43 2.33
CA LEU A 66 4.29 -3.77 3.58
C LEU A 66 5.36 -3.81 4.68
N PRO A 67 6.04 -4.95 4.98
CA PRO A 67 7.05 -4.96 6.04
C PRO A 67 8.22 -4.01 5.75
N GLU A 68 8.67 -3.95 4.50
CA GLU A 68 9.75 -3.04 4.08
C GLU A 68 9.32 -1.57 4.17
N ALA A 69 8.11 -1.25 3.69
CA ALA A 69 7.56 0.09 3.76
C ALA A 69 7.36 0.56 5.20
N ALA A 70 6.77 -0.30 6.04
CA ALA A 70 6.47 0.02 7.43
C ALA A 70 7.74 0.29 8.25
N HIS A 71 8.84 -0.40 7.97
CA HIS A 71 10.12 -0.18 8.64
C HIS A 71 10.83 1.09 8.16
N ARG A 72 10.86 1.32 6.84
CA ARG A 72 11.70 2.37 6.22
C ARG A 72 10.99 3.71 6.03
N ILE A 73 9.65 3.75 6.06
CA ILE A 73 8.86 4.95 5.74
C ILE A 73 8.02 5.38 6.94
N ASN A 74 8.33 6.59 7.41
CA ASN A 74 7.59 7.26 8.50
C ASN A 74 6.82 8.49 8.01
N ASP A 75 6.74 8.71 6.71
CA ASP A 75 6.05 9.87 6.14
C ASP A 75 4.53 9.66 6.04
N GLU A 76 3.78 10.52 6.71
CA GLU A 76 2.31 10.46 6.76
C GLU A 76 1.66 10.73 5.39
N ASN A 77 2.29 11.52 4.52
CA ASN A 77 1.73 11.80 3.19
C ASN A 77 1.79 10.57 2.28
N TYR A 78 2.89 9.80 2.34
CA TYR A 78 3.01 8.51 1.67
C TYR A 78 1.89 7.57 2.11
N TRP A 79 1.72 7.36 3.42
CA TRP A 79 0.68 6.48 3.96
C TRP A 79 -0.72 6.96 3.58
N LYS A 80 -0.98 8.28 3.62
CA LYS A 80 -2.24 8.85 3.15
C LYS A 80 -2.54 8.50 1.69
N ARG A 81 -1.57 8.62 0.79
CA ARG A 81 -1.77 8.27 -0.63
C ARG A 81 -2.01 6.77 -0.79
N ARG A 82 -1.22 5.95 -0.09
CA ARG A 82 -1.35 4.49 -0.11
C ARG A 82 -2.70 4.01 0.40
N THR A 83 -3.17 4.55 1.53
CA THR A 83 -4.49 4.25 2.10
C THR A 83 -5.60 4.66 1.15
N ASN A 84 -5.55 5.87 0.60
CA ASN A 84 -6.60 6.32 -0.33
C ASN A 84 -6.64 5.52 -1.65
N ALA A 85 -5.50 4.97 -2.08
CA ALA A 85 -5.43 4.13 -3.28
C ALA A 85 -6.11 2.77 -3.08
N LYS A 86 -5.98 2.17 -1.89
CA LYS A 86 -6.53 0.83 -1.58
C LYS A 86 -7.91 0.88 -0.89
N PHE A 87 -8.06 1.75 0.09
CA PHE A 87 -9.25 1.89 0.94
C PHE A 87 -9.91 3.24 0.70
N ARG A 88 -10.91 3.27 -0.18
CA ARG A 88 -11.68 4.49 -0.47
C ARG A 88 -12.47 4.93 0.76
N ASN A 89 -12.32 6.19 1.17
CA ASN A 89 -13.00 6.81 2.32
C ASN A 89 -12.52 6.36 3.72
N ALA A 90 -11.25 5.96 3.86
CA ALA A 90 -10.68 5.67 5.18
C ALA A 90 -10.74 6.91 6.11
N GLN A 91 -11.23 6.71 7.33
CA GLN A 91 -11.38 7.78 8.34
C GLN A 91 -10.29 7.69 9.41
N VAL A 92 -9.24 8.48 9.27
CA VAL A 92 -8.08 8.49 10.19
C VAL A 92 -8.42 8.82 11.63
N GLU A 93 -9.51 9.57 11.84
CA GLU A 93 -10.02 9.92 13.17
C GLU A 93 -10.38 8.69 14.00
N LYS A 94 -10.74 7.58 13.35
CA LYS A 94 -11.07 6.31 14.02
C LYS A 94 -9.83 5.47 14.39
N HIS A 95 -8.66 5.84 13.88
CA HIS A 95 -7.44 5.03 13.92
C HIS A 95 -6.25 5.82 14.51
N GLY A 96 -6.49 6.56 15.58
CA GLY A 96 -5.41 7.22 16.35
C GLY A 96 -4.76 8.43 15.67
N MET A 97 -5.39 9.02 14.65
CA MET A 97 -4.89 10.18 13.92
C MET A 97 -3.57 9.97 13.14
N SER A 98 -3.19 8.71 12.83
CA SER A 98 -2.06 8.38 11.96
C SER A 98 -2.51 7.59 10.74
N TRP A 99 -2.10 8.05 9.55
CA TRP A 99 -2.35 7.34 8.28
C TRP A 99 -1.60 6.02 8.21
N LYS A 100 -0.40 5.94 8.81
CA LYS A 100 0.37 4.70 8.91
C LYS A 100 -0.41 3.66 9.72
N GLN A 101 -0.87 4.04 10.90
CA GLN A 101 -1.70 3.17 11.75
C GLN A 101 -2.98 2.75 11.04
N THR A 102 -3.70 3.70 10.44
CA THR A 102 -4.94 3.45 9.69
C THR A 102 -4.73 2.40 8.58
N PHE A 103 -3.66 2.53 7.79
CA PHE A 103 -3.37 1.57 6.72
C PHE A 103 -3.13 0.17 7.29
N LEU A 104 -2.28 0.06 8.32
CA LEU A 104 -1.91 -1.22 8.90
C LEU A 104 -3.11 -1.94 9.52
N GLU A 105 -3.98 -1.22 10.21
CA GLU A 105 -5.18 -1.78 10.82
C GLU A 105 -6.19 -2.26 9.77
N LEU A 106 -6.41 -1.48 8.71
CA LEU A 106 -7.30 -1.88 7.61
C LEU A 106 -6.75 -3.07 6.82
N GLU A 107 -5.43 -3.09 6.57
CA GLU A 107 -4.77 -4.22 5.91
C GLU A 107 -4.89 -5.50 6.74
N LEU A 108 -4.68 -5.39 8.06
CA LEU A 108 -4.83 -6.50 8.98
C LEU A 108 -6.28 -6.99 9.02
N GLN A 109 -7.25 -6.08 9.10
CA GLN A 109 -8.67 -6.42 9.07
C GLN A 109 -9.01 -7.19 7.78
N GLN A 110 -8.64 -6.66 6.62
CA GLN A 110 -8.88 -7.35 5.34
C GLN A 110 -8.20 -8.72 5.29
N SER A 111 -6.97 -8.82 5.80
CA SER A 111 -6.25 -10.10 5.85
C SER A 111 -6.98 -11.11 6.73
N LEU A 112 -7.50 -10.69 7.89
CA LEU A 112 -8.28 -11.54 8.79
C LEU A 112 -9.63 -11.96 8.19
N GLU A 113 -10.30 -11.09 7.46
CA GLU A 113 -11.55 -11.42 6.75
C GLU A 113 -11.35 -12.48 5.66
N LEU A 114 -10.15 -12.56 5.07
CA LEU A 114 -9.79 -13.57 4.08
C LEU A 114 -9.40 -14.91 4.70
N VAL A 115 -9.03 -14.95 5.98
CA VAL A 115 -8.74 -16.21 6.66
C VAL A 115 -10.07 -16.92 6.89
N PRO A 116 -10.31 -18.10 6.28
CA PRO A 116 -11.50 -18.86 6.58
C PRO A 116 -11.47 -19.19 8.07
N ILE A 117 -12.47 -18.72 8.79
CA ILE A 117 -12.66 -19.14 10.16
C ILE A 117 -13.08 -20.62 10.07
N THR A 118 -12.11 -21.53 10.13
CA THR A 118 -12.38 -22.92 10.53
C THR A 118 -12.74 -22.86 12.01
N VAL A 119 -13.93 -22.33 12.29
CA VAL A 119 -14.61 -22.70 13.50
C VAL A 119 -14.92 -24.17 13.26
N GLU A 120 -14.21 -25.07 13.92
CA GLU A 120 -14.76 -26.40 14.17
C GLU A 120 -15.99 -26.21 15.07
N TYR A 121 -17.08 -25.72 14.49
CA TYR A 121 -18.40 -25.80 15.07
C TYR A 121 -18.73 -27.28 15.10
N GLY A 122 -18.62 -27.86 16.28
CA GLY A 122 -18.87 -29.28 16.51
C GLY A 122 -17.61 -30.11 16.41
N ASN A 123 -16.69 -29.96 17.37
CA ASN A 123 -15.85 -31.10 17.72
C ASN A 123 -16.81 -32.24 18.11
N PRO A 124 -16.91 -33.32 17.31
CA PRO A 124 -17.91 -34.37 17.51
C PRO A 124 -17.70 -35.07 18.87
N GLU A 125 -16.48 -35.09 19.38
CA GLU A 125 -16.14 -35.64 20.69
C GLU A 125 -16.70 -34.78 21.83
N LEU A 126 -16.66 -33.46 21.69
CA LEU A 126 -17.23 -32.53 22.67
C LEU A 126 -18.77 -32.57 22.68
N GLU A 127 -19.40 -32.74 21.52
CA GLU A 127 -20.85 -32.91 21.45
C GLU A 127 -21.30 -34.25 22.02
N ALA A 128 -20.57 -35.33 21.72
CA ALA A 128 -20.83 -36.64 22.31
C ALA A 128 -20.72 -36.60 23.84
N LEU A 129 -19.70 -35.90 24.38
CA LEU A 129 -19.54 -35.74 25.82
C LEU A 129 -20.68 -34.94 26.45
N LYS A 130 -21.15 -33.86 25.81
CA LYS A 130 -22.33 -33.09 26.27
C LYS A 130 -23.58 -33.95 26.30
N GLN A 131 -23.82 -34.77 25.27
CA GLN A 131 -24.95 -35.69 25.22
C GLN A 131 -24.86 -36.74 26.33
N GLN A 132 -23.68 -37.30 26.57
CA GLN A 132 -23.45 -38.27 27.64
C GLN A 132 -23.73 -37.66 29.03
N VAL A 133 -23.25 -36.44 29.29
CA VAL A 133 -23.50 -35.75 30.58
C VAL A 133 -24.99 -35.44 30.76
N MET A 134 -25.71 -35.03 29.72
CA MET A 134 -27.16 -34.82 29.79
C MET A 134 -27.92 -36.12 30.08
N ALA A 135 -27.57 -37.22 29.41
CA ALA A 135 -28.20 -38.52 29.63
C ALA A 135 -27.99 -39.01 31.08
N SER A 136 -26.78 -38.87 31.62
CA SER A 136 -26.47 -39.26 33.00
C SER A 136 -27.25 -38.43 34.04
N ARG A 137 -27.49 -37.14 33.79
CA ARG A 137 -28.29 -36.29 34.69
C ARG A 137 -29.75 -36.73 34.80
N LEU A 138 -30.33 -37.27 33.72
CA LEU A 138 -31.73 -37.73 33.69
C LEU A 138 -31.94 -39.10 34.39
N GLN A 139 -30.90 -39.93 34.46
CA GLN A 139 -30.98 -41.23 35.16
C GLN A 139 -30.92 -41.07 36.69
N VAL A 140 -30.17 -40.09 37.18
CA VAL A 140 -30.11 -39.76 38.62
C VAL A 140 -31.46 -39.26 39.13
N SER A 141 -32.25 -38.54 38.32
CA SER A 141 -33.57 -38.06 38.71
C SER A 141 -34.69 -39.11 38.65
N SER A 142 -34.48 -40.24 37.94
CA SER A 142 -35.48 -41.31 37.80
C SER A 142 -35.30 -42.46 38.80
N SER A 143 -34.27 -42.37 39.67
CA SER A 143 -33.89 -43.42 40.64
C SER A 143 -34.17 -43.03 42.10
N LEU A 144 -34.98 -41.98 42.32
CA LEU A 144 -35.52 -41.53 43.61
C LEU A 144 -37.05 -41.62 43.56
#